data_AF-A0AAD8FFM5-F1
#
_entry.id   AF-A0AAD8FFM5-F1
#
_cell.length_a   1.000
_cell.length_b   1.000
_cell.length_c   1.000
_cell.angle_alpha   90.00
_cell.angle_beta   90.00
_cell.angle_gamma   90.00
#
_symmetry.space_group_name_H-M   'P 1'
#
loop_
_entity.id
_entity.type
_entity.pdbx_description
1 polymer ?
#
loop_
_entity_poly.entity_id
_entity_poly.type
_entity_poly.pdbx_seq_one_letter_code
_entity_poly.pdbx_strand_id
1 'polypeptide(L)'
;MTVREASKLTINVIMEFWKKASIPTRAEQHCIQKLESVFYEWKGLQKHKSRSGEAHKKQEHEFVSHLEDLFNIAHQDALTIISNPEDRAFLLRQREKGRPGSISVRDKVTERKARAAGEPVASSSTDPADCITKPVPKKAKTDVLTTGLMAALDRTQTSSRNAVYVLCETASSLGHNVDSPNISRNSIHRARAQFKMTQSELKGITAVAAFGVLVYLRVWITAPLAINAPLNDFLLMRQLLEYPDVNISSVTSKKLGLHLCYISEELVALALFDSRVPAETKKLMLAAMENAAPEHPPKRPRVETSAFTNSKGLEQFCTANSMTMFRLLQLQTSFMSKNPSEWDEDETYQCALRTVKGLAVVNDRAERGVALIQDYNKKLTKDEEQLQFMLHVVSEHRRLFPDCNKSGLMMAMSSTPTTP
;
A
#
# COMPACT_ATOMS: atom_id res chain seq x y z
N MET A 1 8.11 -8.01 17.85
CA MET A 1 8.46 -8.21 16.43
C MET A 1 9.97 -8.28 16.26
N THR A 2 10.51 -9.48 16.44
CA THR A 2 11.86 -9.86 16.04
C THR A 2 11.98 -9.97 14.51
N VAL A 3 13.21 -10.07 13.98
CA VAL A 3 13.44 -10.40 12.56
C VAL A 3 12.74 -11.73 12.20
N ARG A 4 12.83 -12.73 13.10
CA ARG A 4 12.19 -14.04 12.93
C ARG A 4 10.67 -13.96 12.79
N GLU A 5 10.01 -13.14 13.60
CA GLU A 5 8.57 -12.88 13.51
C GLU A 5 8.19 -12.15 12.22
N ALA A 6 8.94 -11.12 11.84
CA ALA A 6 8.70 -10.36 10.61
C ALA A 6 8.88 -11.24 9.35
N SER A 7 9.93 -12.06 9.31
CA SER A 7 10.18 -12.99 8.21
C SER A 7 9.11 -14.08 8.13
N LYS A 8 8.65 -14.66 9.25
CA LYS A 8 7.51 -15.60 9.29
C LYS A 8 6.25 -15.00 8.67
N LEU A 9 5.83 -13.82 9.14
CA LEU A 9 4.62 -13.14 8.63
C LEU A 9 4.73 -12.86 7.12
N THR A 10 5.89 -12.38 6.68
CA THR A 10 6.16 -12.07 5.27
C THR A 10 6.11 -13.32 4.39
N ILE A 11 6.79 -14.41 4.79
CA ILE A 11 6.81 -15.67 4.05
C ILE A 11 5.43 -16.33 4.02
N ASN A 12 4.65 -16.31 5.11
CA ASN A 12 3.31 -16.89 5.11
C ASN A 12 2.36 -16.19 4.13
N VAL A 13 2.40 -14.85 4.04
CA VAL A 13 1.65 -14.09 3.02
C VAL A 13 2.12 -14.46 1.59
N ILE A 14 3.42 -14.63 1.37
CA ILE A 14 3.95 -15.01 0.05
C ILE A 14 3.57 -16.46 -0.32
N MET A 15 3.66 -17.41 0.61
CA MET A 15 3.25 -18.80 0.39
C MET A 15 1.76 -18.90 0.02
N GLU A 16 0.89 -18.05 0.57
CA GLU A 16 -0.50 -17.95 0.11
C GLU A 16 -0.61 -17.55 -1.37
N PHE A 17 0.18 -16.59 -1.85
CA PHE A 17 0.17 -16.21 -3.27
C PHE A 17 0.67 -17.33 -4.19
N TRP A 18 1.71 -18.06 -3.78
CA TRP A 18 2.23 -19.20 -4.53
C TRP A 18 1.26 -20.39 -4.53
N LYS A 19 0.60 -20.66 -3.39
CA LYS A 19 -0.49 -21.65 -3.26
C LYS A 19 -1.71 -21.30 -4.11
N LYS A 20 -2.08 -20.01 -4.20
CA LYS A 20 -3.13 -19.49 -5.11
C LYS A 20 -2.74 -19.53 -6.60
N ALA A 21 -1.48 -19.84 -6.91
CA ALA A 21 -0.98 -20.10 -8.26
C ALA A 21 -0.68 -21.58 -8.52
N SER A 22 -1.07 -22.50 -7.62
CA SER A 22 -0.80 -23.94 -7.71
C SER A 22 0.69 -24.34 -7.78
N ILE A 23 1.61 -23.45 -7.38
CA ILE A 23 3.06 -23.68 -7.49
C ILE A 23 3.59 -24.33 -6.19
N PRO A 24 4.28 -25.48 -6.25
CA PRO A 24 4.95 -26.06 -5.10
C PRO A 24 6.04 -25.13 -4.56
N THR A 25 5.98 -24.80 -3.27
CA THR A 25 7.00 -24.01 -2.57
C THR A 25 8.01 -24.92 -1.86
N ARG A 26 9.14 -24.36 -1.43
CA ARG A 26 10.00 -24.99 -0.42
C ARG A 26 9.33 -24.93 0.95
N ALA A 27 9.85 -25.69 1.92
CA ALA A 27 9.41 -25.62 3.31
C ALA A 27 9.62 -24.21 3.89
N GLU A 28 8.64 -23.75 4.69
CA GLU A 28 8.57 -22.40 5.29
C GLU A 28 9.91 -21.96 5.90
N GLN A 29 10.57 -22.86 6.64
CA GLN A 29 11.82 -22.58 7.34
C GLN A 29 12.97 -22.13 6.40
N HIS A 30 13.09 -22.73 5.21
CA HIS A 30 14.11 -22.35 4.24
C HIS A 30 13.77 -21.03 3.53
N CYS A 31 12.49 -20.76 3.31
CA CYS A 31 12.02 -19.48 2.78
C CYS A 31 12.28 -18.34 3.79
N ILE A 32 12.08 -18.60 5.09
CA ILE A 32 12.42 -17.66 6.16
C ILE A 32 13.93 -17.44 6.23
N GLN A 33 14.74 -18.51 6.22
CA GLN A 33 16.22 -18.41 6.23
C GLN A 33 16.75 -17.58 5.06
N LYS A 34 16.20 -17.73 3.85
CA LYS A 34 16.55 -16.94 2.67
C LYS A 34 16.21 -15.45 2.83
N LEU A 35 15.07 -15.12 3.43
CA LEU A 35 14.69 -13.73 3.71
C LEU A 35 15.55 -13.11 4.82
N GLU A 36 15.90 -13.90 5.84
CA GLU A 36 16.82 -13.49 6.90
C GLU A 36 18.24 -13.27 6.40
N SER A 37 18.79 -14.14 5.54
CA SER A 37 20.15 -13.99 5.02
C SER A 37 20.31 -12.71 4.20
N VAL A 38 19.37 -12.41 3.30
CA VAL A 38 19.37 -11.18 2.50
C VAL A 38 19.18 -9.92 3.37
N PHE A 39 18.43 -10.01 4.47
CA PHE A 39 18.35 -8.93 5.47
C PHE A 39 19.68 -8.69 6.20
N TYR A 40 20.41 -9.74 6.58
CA TYR A 40 21.72 -9.60 7.22
C TYR A 40 22.82 -9.15 6.25
N GLU A 41 22.77 -9.56 4.99
CA GLU A 41 23.61 -9.08 3.89
C GLU A 41 23.43 -7.58 3.67
N TRP A 42 22.17 -7.13 3.52
CA TRP A 42 21.81 -5.70 3.47
C TRP A 42 22.34 -4.92 4.70
N LYS A 43 22.16 -5.47 5.90
CA LYS A 43 22.64 -4.86 7.15
C LYS A 43 24.18 -4.84 7.24
N GLY A 44 24.88 -5.70 6.50
CA GLY A 44 26.32 -5.65 6.30
C GLY A 44 26.73 -4.45 5.43
N LEU A 45 26.15 -4.35 4.22
CA LEU A 45 26.37 -3.24 3.29
C LEU A 45 26.03 -1.87 3.94
N GLN A 46 24.94 -1.79 4.70
CA GLN A 46 24.52 -0.56 5.39
C GLN A 46 25.59 0.00 6.35
N LYS A 47 26.40 -0.86 6.99
CA LYS A 47 27.52 -0.44 7.87
C LYS A 47 28.69 0.18 7.11
N HIS A 48 28.79 -0.04 5.80
CA HIS A 48 29.93 0.34 4.98
C HIS A 48 29.56 1.28 3.81
N LYS A 49 28.36 1.90 3.87
CA LYS A 49 27.78 2.84 2.89
C LYS A 49 28.65 4.03 2.44
N SER A 50 29.80 4.27 3.07
CA SER A 50 30.79 5.30 2.70
C SER A 50 32.02 4.76 1.95
N ARG A 51 32.12 3.44 1.69
CA ARG A 51 33.24 2.82 0.96
C ARG A 51 32.92 2.64 -0.52
N SER A 52 33.42 3.54 -1.38
CA SER A 52 33.31 3.42 -2.86
C SER A 52 34.36 2.46 -3.48
N GLY A 53 34.72 1.39 -2.78
CA GLY A 53 35.69 0.39 -3.26
C GLY A 53 35.08 -0.53 -4.32
N GLU A 54 35.88 -0.97 -5.30
CA GLU A 54 35.42 -1.84 -6.39
C GLU A 54 34.84 -3.18 -5.88
N ALA A 55 35.47 -3.77 -4.85
CA ALA A 55 34.93 -4.93 -4.15
C ALA A 55 33.58 -4.67 -3.45
N HIS A 56 33.32 -3.45 -2.97
CA HIS A 56 32.03 -3.08 -2.37
C HIS A 56 30.95 -2.96 -3.45
N LYS A 57 31.27 -2.35 -4.60
CA LYS A 57 30.37 -2.27 -5.76
C LYS A 57 30.01 -3.65 -6.32
N LYS A 58 30.95 -4.61 -6.27
CA LYS A 58 30.68 -6.02 -6.59
C LYS A 58 29.68 -6.64 -5.62
N GLN A 59 29.85 -6.43 -4.30
CA GLN A 59 28.92 -6.92 -3.28
C GLN A 59 27.53 -6.25 -3.38
N GLU A 60 27.46 -4.96 -3.71
CA GLU A 60 26.20 -4.26 -4.01
C GLU A 60 25.48 -4.88 -5.22
N HIS A 61 26.21 -5.20 -6.28
CA HIS A 61 25.66 -5.85 -7.49
C HIS A 61 25.21 -7.30 -7.23
N GLU A 62 25.96 -8.07 -6.44
CA GLU A 62 25.59 -9.43 -6.01
C GLU A 62 24.31 -9.40 -5.16
N PHE A 63 24.24 -8.49 -4.18
CA PHE A 63 23.03 -8.26 -3.37
C PHE A 63 21.81 -7.83 -4.22
N VAL A 64 21.99 -6.97 -5.22
CA VAL A 64 20.91 -6.62 -6.16
C VAL A 64 20.41 -7.85 -6.92
N SER A 65 21.30 -8.76 -7.36
CA SER A 65 20.88 -10.04 -7.95
C SER A 65 20.18 -10.96 -6.94
N HIS A 66 20.56 -10.94 -5.66
CA HIS A 66 19.84 -11.68 -4.61
C HIS A 66 18.44 -11.10 -4.34
N LEU A 67 18.24 -9.80 -4.52
CA LEU A 67 16.92 -9.15 -4.44
C LEU A 67 16.00 -9.53 -5.60
N GLU A 68 16.51 -9.65 -6.83
CA GLU A 68 15.70 -10.11 -7.98
C GLU A 68 15.10 -11.51 -7.73
N ASP A 69 15.92 -12.42 -7.19
CA ASP A 69 15.51 -13.79 -6.88
C ASP A 69 14.83 -13.95 -5.50
N LEU A 70 14.70 -12.90 -4.67
CA LEU A 70 14.31 -13.01 -3.26
C LEU A 70 13.01 -13.81 -3.05
N PHE A 71 11.97 -13.48 -3.82
CA PHE A 71 10.64 -14.11 -3.69
C PHE A 71 10.46 -15.36 -4.55
N ASN A 72 11.50 -15.82 -5.26
CA ASN A 72 11.55 -17.14 -5.88
C ASN A 72 11.67 -18.20 -4.78
N ILE A 73 10.51 -18.68 -4.29
CA ILE A 73 10.39 -19.70 -3.23
C ILE A 73 9.97 -21.08 -3.77
N ALA A 74 10.05 -21.27 -5.09
CA ALA A 74 9.72 -22.50 -5.78
C ALA A 74 10.47 -23.71 -5.20
N HIS A 75 9.79 -24.86 -5.08
CA HIS A 75 10.45 -26.15 -4.92
C HIS A 75 11.48 -26.34 -6.04
N GLN A 76 12.61 -26.99 -5.74
CA GLN A 76 13.66 -27.21 -6.73
C GLN A 76 13.09 -27.97 -7.96
N ASP A 77 12.30 -29.00 -7.69
CA ASP A 77 11.61 -29.85 -8.66
C ASP A 77 10.25 -29.30 -9.12
N ALA A 78 9.91 -28.03 -8.83
CA ALA A 78 8.60 -27.49 -9.20
C ALA A 78 8.31 -27.57 -10.72
N LEU A 79 9.33 -27.55 -11.58
CA LEU A 79 9.18 -27.69 -13.04
C LEU A 79 8.89 -29.12 -13.53
N THR A 80 8.96 -30.13 -12.66
CA THR A 80 8.55 -31.53 -12.92
C THR A 80 7.29 -31.92 -12.15
N ILE A 81 7.08 -31.34 -10.96
CA ILE A 81 5.84 -31.53 -10.16
C ILE A 81 4.64 -30.83 -10.83
N ILE A 82 4.84 -29.67 -11.46
CA ILE A 82 3.76 -28.96 -12.17
C ILE A 82 3.44 -29.66 -13.50
N SER A 83 2.29 -30.35 -13.54
CA SER A 83 1.74 -30.93 -14.77
C SER A 83 1.07 -29.92 -15.70
N ASN A 84 0.62 -28.76 -15.18
CA ASN A 84 -0.04 -27.72 -15.98
C ASN A 84 1.01 -26.93 -16.81
N PRO A 85 0.94 -26.91 -18.16
CA PRO A 85 1.87 -26.14 -18.97
C PRO A 85 1.81 -24.63 -18.71
N GLU A 86 0.66 -24.07 -18.28
CA GLU A 86 0.55 -22.64 -18.00
C GLU A 86 1.28 -22.23 -16.71
N ASP A 87 1.11 -22.98 -15.62
CA ASP A 87 1.81 -22.71 -14.35
C ASP A 87 3.32 -22.99 -14.49
N ARG A 88 3.70 -23.96 -15.35
CA ARG A 88 5.09 -24.23 -15.71
C ARG A 88 5.71 -23.07 -16.50
N ALA A 89 4.96 -22.49 -17.44
CA ALA A 89 5.38 -21.29 -18.18
C ALA A 89 5.42 -20.05 -17.27
N PHE A 90 4.50 -19.90 -16.33
CA PHE A 90 4.53 -18.84 -15.32
C PHE A 90 5.77 -18.94 -14.43
N LEU A 91 6.12 -20.14 -13.95
CA LEU A 91 7.31 -20.37 -13.13
C LEU A 91 8.61 -20.11 -13.92
N LEU A 92 8.68 -20.46 -15.20
CA LEU A 92 9.79 -20.08 -16.08
C LEU A 92 9.88 -18.55 -16.22
N ARG A 93 8.75 -17.86 -16.42
CA ARG A 93 8.67 -16.40 -16.52
C ARG A 93 9.01 -15.65 -15.23
N GLN A 94 8.88 -16.27 -14.06
CA GLN A 94 9.42 -15.70 -12.80
C GLN A 94 10.94 -15.89 -12.64
N ARG A 95 11.60 -16.63 -13.55
CA ARG A 95 13.07 -16.85 -13.58
C ARG A 95 13.77 -16.09 -14.72
N GLU A 96 13.02 -15.34 -15.54
CA GLU A 96 13.56 -14.48 -16.61
C GLU A 96 14.13 -13.18 -15.99
N LYS A 97 15.45 -12.98 -16.06
CA LYS A 97 16.09 -11.71 -15.65
C LYS A 97 15.74 -10.59 -16.65
N GLY A 98 15.40 -9.41 -16.13
CA GLY A 98 14.91 -8.28 -16.94
C GLY A 98 13.40 -8.30 -17.20
N ARG A 99 12.61 -7.90 -16.20
CA ARG A 99 11.14 -8.08 -16.13
C ARG A 99 10.34 -7.25 -17.17
N PRO A 100 9.54 -7.86 -18.07
CA PRO A 100 8.58 -7.15 -18.93
C PRO A 100 7.31 -6.73 -18.15
N GLY A 101 6.81 -5.49 -18.34
CA GLY A 101 5.72 -4.90 -17.53
C GLY A 101 4.39 -4.57 -18.24
N SER A 102 3.27 -4.45 -17.49
CA SER A 102 1.91 -4.08 -17.99
C SER A 102 0.91 -3.60 -16.88
N ILE A 103 -0.25 -3.00 -17.30
CA ILE A 103 -1.35 -2.23 -16.62
C ILE A 103 -1.50 -0.69 -16.88
N SER A 104 -2.63 -0.22 -17.41
CA SER A 104 -2.94 1.18 -17.84
C SER A 104 -2.84 2.35 -16.82
N VAL A 105 -3.00 3.63 -17.21
CA VAL A 105 -4.27 4.30 -17.63
C VAL A 105 -4.12 5.66 -18.36
N ARG A 106 -3.08 6.48 -18.11
CA ARG A 106 -3.27 7.96 -18.07
C ARG A 106 -3.43 8.77 -19.36
N ASP A 107 -3.08 8.28 -20.54
CA ASP A 107 -2.85 9.16 -21.71
C ASP A 107 -4.12 9.63 -22.47
N LYS A 108 -5.30 9.12 -22.15
CA LYS A 108 -6.57 9.36 -22.89
C LYS A 108 -7.11 10.80 -22.87
N VAL A 109 -6.47 11.73 -22.15
CA VAL A 109 -6.85 13.16 -22.11
C VAL A 109 -6.18 13.96 -23.23
N THR A 110 -4.93 13.61 -23.59
CA THR A 110 -4.09 14.44 -24.46
C THR A 110 -4.49 14.34 -25.93
N GLU A 111 -4.78 13.12 -26.42
CA GLU A 111 -5.15 12.89 -27.83
C GLU A 111 -6.47 13.58 -28.25
N ARG A 112 -7.40 13.80 -27.30
CA ARG A 112 -8.70 14.42 -27.59
C ARG A 112 -8.60 15.89 -27.97
N LYS A 113 -7.54 16.61 -27.57
CA LYS A 113 -7.26 17.97 -28.06
C LYS A 113 -6.59 17.99 -29.44
N ALA A 114 -5.76 16.99 -29.75
CA ALA A 114 -5.04 16.93 -31.03
C ALA A 114 -5.96 16.70 -32.24
N ARG A 115 -7.14 16.07 -32.06
CA ARG A 115 -8.12 15.84 -33.14
C ARG A 115 -9.11 16.99 -33.38
N ALA A 116 -9.01 18.09 -32.64
CA ALA A 116 -9.91 19.25 -32.76
C ALA A 116 -9.35 20.40 -33.61
N ALA A 117 -8.14 20.25 -34.16
CA ALA A 117 -7.49 21.25 -35.02
C ALA A 117 -7.05 20.59 -36.33
N GLY A 118 -7.76 20.90 -37.41
CA GLY A 118 -7.53 20.37 -38.76
C GLY A 118 -8.61 20.88 -39.71
N GLU A 119 -8.21 21.74 -40.66
CA GLU A 119 -9.11 22.52 -41.52
C GLU A 119 -9.55 21.77 -42.80
N PRO A 120 -10.62 22.23 -43.49
CA PRO A 120 -11.26 21.47 -44.56
C PRO A 120 -10.71 21.77 -45.98
N VAL A 121 -10.97 20.83 -46.90
CA VAL A 121 -10.89 21.03 -48.36
C VAL A 121 -12.17 20.45 -48.98
N ALA A 122 -12.74 21.09 -50.00
CA ALA A 122 -14.12 20.81 -50.46
C ALA A 122 -14.30 20.88 -51.99
N SER A 123 -15.32 20.15 -52.49
CA SER A 123 -15.91 20.21 -53.85
C SER A 123 -15.00 19.78 -55.02
N SER A 124 -15.45 19.27 -56.17
CA SER A 124 -16.67 18.53 -56.61
C SER A 124 -16.28 17.77 -57.92
N SER A 125 -17.08 17.04 -58.71
CA SER A 125 -18.48 16.55 -58.77
C SER A 125 -18.44 15.27 -59.67
N THR A 126 -19.45 14.59 -60.25
CA THR A 126 -20.87 14.83 -60.64
C THR A 126 -21.67 13.51 -60.58
N ASP A 127 -22.99 13.61 -60.69
CA ASP A 127 -23.99 12.53 -60.83
C ASP A 127 -24.16 12.06 -62.31
N PRO A 128 -24.93 10.98 -62.67
CA PRO A 128 -25.93 10.28 -61.85
C PRO A 128 -26.02 8.73 -61.92
N ALA A 129 -26.75 8.19 -60.93
CA ALA A 129 -27.65 7.03 -60.96
C ALA A 129 -27.17 5.63 -61.44
N ASP A 130 -27.13 4.67 -60.50
CA ASP A 130 -27.92 3.43 -60.64
C ASP A 130 -28.30 2.80 -59.26
N CYS A 131 -29.29 1.90 -59.29
CA CYS A 131 -29.88 1.02 -58.27
C CYS A 131 -29.36 1.09 -56.80
N ILE A 132 -30.17 1.66 -55.91
CA ILE A 132 -29.99 1.53 -54.45
C ILE A 132 -30.52 0.16 -53.97
N THR A 133 -29.65 -0.85 -53.90
CA THR A 133 -29.88 -1.97 -52.98
C THR A 133 -29.65 -1.49 -51.54
N LYS A 134 -30.72 -1.40 -50.74
CA LYS A 134 -30.62 -0.96 -49.34
C LYS A 134 -29.67 -1.88 -48.55
N PRO A 135 -28.62 -1.37 -47.90
CA PRO A 135 -27.69 -2.21 -47.14
C PRO A 135 -28.43 -2.83 -45.95
N VAL A 136 -28.49 -4.17 -45.92
CA VAL A 136 -29.11 -4.94 -44.83
C VAL A 136 -28.47 -4.51 -43.49
N PRO A 137 -29.27 -4.20 -42.45
CA PRO A 137 -28.72 -3.80 -41.15
C PRO A 137 -27.85 -4.91 -40.57
N LYS A 138 -26.54 -4.66 -40.51
CA LYS A 138 -25.56 -5.59 -39.95
C LYS A 138 -25.89 -5.81 -38.47
N LYS A 139 -26.33 -7.02 -38.12
CA LYS A 139 -26.62 -7.42 -36.72
C LYS A 139 -25.44 -7.02 -35.84
N ALA A 140 -25.71 -6.35 -34.73
CA ALA A 140 -24.68 -5.99 -33.76
C ALA A 140 -24.05 -7.28 -33.20
N LYS A 141 -22.73 -7.42 -33.36
CA LYS A 141 -21.99 -8.57 -32.83
C LYS A 141 -21.94 -8.49 -31.30
N THR A 142 -22.17 -9.61 -30.63
CA THR A 142 -22.10 -9.69 -29.16
C THR A 142 -20.68 -9.36 -28.69
N ASP A 143 -20.54 -8.45 -27.72
CA ASP A 143 -19.23 -8.17 -27.13
C ASP A 143 -18.91 -9.19 -26.03
N VAL A 144 -17.87 -9.97 -26.27
CA VAL A 144 -17.37 -11.03 -25.39
C VAL A 144 -16.00 -10.63 -24.81
N LEU A 145 -15.45 -9.48 -25.19
CA LEU A 145 -14.07 -9.07 -24.90
C LEU A 145 -13.94 -8.42 -23.51
N THR A 146 -14.40 -9.14 -22.47
CA THR A 146 -14.36 -8.67 -21.08
C THR A 146 -12.93 -8.41 -20.60
N THR A 147 -12.78 -7.53 -19.61
CA THR A 147 -11.48 -7.25 -18.96
C THR A 147 -10.84 -8.50 -18.37
N GLY A 148 -11.65 -9.40 -17.78
CA GLY A 148 -11.20 -10.71 -17.28
C GLY A 148 -10.67 -11.60 -18.40
N LEU A 149 -11.35 -11.66 -19.55
CA LEU A 149 -10.90 -12.45 -20.70
C LEU A 149 -9.59 -11.91 -21.29
N MET A 150 -9.46 -10.59 -21.43
CA MET A 150 -8.21 -9.98 -21.92
C MET A 150 -7.06 -10.21 -20.95
N ALA A 151 -7.29 -10.07 -19.63
CA ALA A 151 -6.29 -10.33 -18.61
C ALA A 151 -5.86 -11.82 -18.56
N ALA A 152 -6.78 -12.77 -18.78
CA ALA A 152 -6.45 -14.18 -18.89
C ALA A 152 -5.57 -14.47 -20.11
N LEU A 153 -5.94 -13.96 -21.29
CA LEU A 153 -5.17 -14.11 -22.53
C LEU A 153 -3.78 -13.43 -22.45
N ASP A 154 -3.65 -12.35 -21.68
CA ASP A 154 -2.37 -11.67 -21.41
C ASP A 154 -1.51 -12.46 -20.42
N ARG A 155 -2.11 -13.05 -19.37
CA ARG A 155 -1.43 -13.94 -18.41
C ARG A 155 -0.85 -15.18 -19.08
N THR A 156 -1.57 -15.77 -20.04
CA THR A 156 -1.11 -16.92 -20.83
C THR A 156 -0.22 -16.52 -22.02
N GLN A 157 0.11 -15.23 -22.18
CA GLN A 157 0.88 -14.67 -23.29
C GLN A 157 0.28 -14.93 -24.69
N THR A 158 -0.99 -15.33 -24.76
CA THR A 158 -1.66 -15.74 -25.99
C THR A 158 -1.72 -14.59 -27.00
N SER A 159 -0.99 -14.67 -28.11
CA SER A 159 -0.94 -13.59 -29.13
C SER A 159 -2.35 -13.23 -29.64
N SER A 160 -2.58 -12.00 -30.09
CA SER A 160 -3.90 -11.61 -30.64
C SER A 160 -4.26 -12.30 -31.97
N ARG A 161 -3.39 -13.18 -32.51
CA ARG A 161 -3.74 -14.16 -33.56
C ARG A 161 -4.18 -15.48 -32.90
N ASN A 162 -3.39 -16.01 -31.97
CA ASN A 162 -3.67 -17.25 -31.25
C ASN A 162 -4.99 -17.17 -30.46
N ALA A 163 -5.27 -16.01 -29.86
CA ALA A 163 -6.51 -15.74 -29.14
C ALA A 163 -7.76 -15.85 -30.03
N VAL A 164 -7.66 -15.54 -31.34
CA VAL A 164 -8.78 -15.75 -32.26
C VAL A 164 -9.05 -17.25 -32.39
N TYR A 165 -8.03 -18.07 -32.65
CA TYR A 165 -8.21 -19.52 -32.79
C TYR A 165 -8.77 -20.15 -31.51
N VAL A 166 -8.21 -19.84 -30.34
CA VAL A 166 -8.70 -20.37 -29.05
C VAL A 166 -10.16 -19.98 -28.78
N LEU A 167 -10.54 -18.72 -29.02
CA LEU A 167 -11.90 -18.25 -28.77
C LEU A 167 -12.91 -18.78 -29.79
N CYS A 168 -12.53 -18.90 -31.07
CA CYS A 168 -13.37 -19.51 -32.10
C CYS A 168 -13.60 -21.00 -31.84
N GLU A 169 -12.54 -21.74 -31.48
CA GLU A 169 -12.65 -23.19 -31.18
C GLU A 169 -13.48 -23.44 -29.93
N THR A 170 -13.32 -22.61 -28.90
CA THR A 170 -14.14 -22.65 -27.67
C THR A 170 -15.60 -22.33 -27.97
N ALA A 171 -15.88 -21.34 -28.83
CA ALA A 171 -17.25 -21.01 -29.25
C ALA A 171 -17.90 -22.19 -30.02
N SER A 172 -17.19 -22.77 -30.99
CA SER A 172 -17.63 -23.96 -31.74
C SER A 172 -17.92 -25.14 -30.81
N SER A 173 -17.02 -25.43 -29.88
CA SER A 173 -17.14 -26.53 -28.91
C SER A 173 -18.33 -26.38 -27.96
N LEU A 174 -18.78 -25.14 -27.71
CA LEU A 174 -19.96 -24.82 -26.89
C LEU A 174 -21.24 -24.65 -27.73
N GLY A 175 -21.20 -24.96 -29.03
CA GLY A 175 -22.36 -24.82 -29.93
C GLY A 175 -22.73 -23.37 -30.29
N HIS A 176 -21.84 -22.41 -30.01
CA HIS A 176 -22.05 -21.01 -30.36
C HIS A 176 -21.56 -20.70 -31.77
N ASN A 177 -22.39 -20.03 -32.58
CA ASN A 177 -22.01 -19.61 -33.92
C ASN A 177 -20.90 -18.54 -33.87
N VAL A 178 -19.75 -18.86 -34.47
CA VAL A 178 -18.50 -18.06 -34.45
C VAL A 178 -18.65 -16.66 -35.10
N ASP A 179 -19.62 -16.47 -36.00
CA ASP A 179 -19.89 -15.17 -36.63
C ASP A 179 -20.74 -14.24 -35.76
N SER A 180 -21.38 -14.72 -34.70
CA SER A 180 -22.18 -13.87 -33.80
C SER A 180 -21.36 -12.99 -32.83
N PRO A 181 -20.25 -13.45 -32.19
CA PRO A 181 -19.43 -12.59 -31.32
C PRO A 181 -18.40 -11.72 -32.06
N ASN A 182 -17.84 -10.75 -31.35
CA ASN A 182 -16.81 -9.82 -31.84
C ASN A 182 -15.36 -10.37 -31.81
N ILE A 183 -15.17 -11.65 -32.12
CA ILE A 183 -13.85 -12.33 -32.08
C ILE A 183 -13.03 -11.99 -33.35
N SER A 184 -12.56 -10.75 -33.44
CA SER A 184 -11.59 -10.35 -34.47
C SER A 184 -10.24 -9.98 -33.85
N ARG A 185 -9.13 -10.28 -34.55
CA ARG A 185 -7.77 -9.88 -34.14
C ARG A 185 -7.69 -8.39 -33.80
N ASN A 186 -8.37 -7.54 -34.58
CA ASN A 186 -8.34 -6.10 -34.39
C ASN A 186 -9.23 -5.65 -33.22
N SER A 187 -10.34 -6.33 -32.94
CA SER A 187 -11.16 -6.11 -31.74
C SER A 187 -10.41 -6.51 -30.48
N ILE A 188 -9.81 -7.71 -30.45
CA ILE A 188 -8.97 -8.22 -29.37
C ILE A 188 -7.76 -7.29 -29.13
N HIS A 189 -7.08 -6.85 -30.19
CA HIS A 189 -5.97 -5.90 -30.08
C HIS A 189 -6.40 -4.55 -29.49
N ARG A 190 -7.55 -4.00 -29.91
CA ARG A 190 -8.09 -2.76 -29.33
C ARG A 190 -8.49 -2.94 -27.86
N ALA A 191 -9.13 -4.04 -27.49
CA ALA A 191 -9.52 -4.33 -26.11
C ALA A 191 -8.28 -4.42 -25.18
N ARG A 192 -7.22 -5.10 -25.63
CA ARG A 192 -5.92 -5.16 -24.93
C ARG A 192 -5.24 -3.79 -24.84
N ALA A 193 -5.22 -3.04 -25.93
CA ALA A 193 -4.61 -1.71 -25.97
C ALA A 193 -5.28 -0.70 -25.02
N GLN A 194 -6.52 -0.93 -24.58
CA GLN A 194 -7.18 -0.08 -23.59
C GLN A 194 -6.59 -0.16 -22.18
N PHE A 195 -5.76 -1.19 -21.87
CA PHE A 195 -5.37 -1.54 -20.50
C PHE A 195 -3.84 -1.78 -20.25
N LYS A 196 -2.94 -1.35 -21.15
CA LYS A 196 -1.47 -1.59 -21.05
C LYS A 196 -0.71 -0.47 -20.31
N MET A 197 0.35 -0.80 -19.54
CA MET A 197 1.22 0.18 -18.83
C MET A 197 2.20 0.86 -19.76
N THR A 198 2.54 2.09 -19.42
CA THR A 198 3.89 2.61 -19.62
C THR A 198 4.84 2.03 -18.56
N GLN A 199 6.11 1.75 -18.86
CA GLN A 199 7.06 1.28 -17.81
C GLN A 199 7.23 2.30 -16.65
N SER A 200 6.90 3.57 -16.89
CA SER A 200 6.85 4.62 -15.86
C SER A 200 5.78 4.34 -14.80
N GLU A 201 4.55 4.02 -15.22
CA GLU A 201 3.45 3.67 -14.30
C GLU A 201 3.77 2.40 -13.49
N LEU A 202 4.40 1.37 -14.09
CA LEU A 202 4.76 0.14 -13.36
C LEU A 202 5.86 0.42 -12.34
N LYS A 203 6.88 1.20 -12.71
CA LYS A 203 7.92 1.64 -11.77
C LYS A 203 7.30 2.44 -10.62
N GLY A 204 6.35 3.32 -10.92
CA GLY A 204 5.59 4.09 -9.93
C GLY A 204 4.81 3.21 -8.95
N ILE A 205 3.98 2.28 -9.44
CA ILE A 205 3.24 1.36 -8.57
C ILE A 205 4.19 0.47 -7.77
N THR A 206 5.25 -0.04 -8.38
CA THR A 206 6.24 -0.89 -7.68
C THR A 206 6.93 -0.11 -6.55
N ALA A 207 7.32 1.14 -6.77
CA ALA A 207 7.97 1.96 -5.76
C ALA A 207 7.00 2.39 -4.63
N VAL A 208 5.73 2.69 -4.95
CA VAL A 208 4.69 2.97 -3.96
C VAL A 208 4.33 1.73 -3.14
N ALA A 209 4.26 0.56 -3.76
CA ALA A 209 4.03 -0.71 -3.06
C ALA A 209 5.20 -1.08 -2.14
N ALA A 210 6.45 -0.91 -2.62
CA ALA A 210 7.65 -1.12 -1.82
C ALA A 210 7.69 -0.16 -0.61
N PHE A 211 7.44 1.14 -0.83
CA PHE A 211 7.30 2.11 0.27
C PHE A 211 6.20 1.71 1.26
N GLY A 212 5.04 1.30 0.75
CA GLY A 212 3.89 0.87 1.54
C GLY A 212 4.25 -0.29 2.48
N VAL A 213 4.93 -1.32 1.98
CA VAL A 213 5.31 -2.52 2.77
C VAL A 213 6.51 -2.25 3.68
N LEU A 214 7.57 -1.64 3.16
CA LEU A 214 8.86 -1.51 3.85
C LEU A 214 8.89 -0.37 4.89
N VAL A 215 8.06 0.66 4.71
CA VAL A 215 8.01 1.84 5.59
C VAL A 215 6.65 1.96 6.27
N TYR A 216 5.58 2.15 5.49
CA TYR A 216 4.32 2.67 6.02
C TYR A 216 3.52 1.64 6.83
N LEU A 217 3.49 0.38 6.40
CA LEU A 217 2.69 -0.69 7.00
C LEU A 217 3.04 -0.94 8.47
N ARG A 218 4.33 -0.85 8.84
CA ARG A 218 4.78 -0.99 10.24
C ARG A 218 4.14 0.08 11.12
N VAL A 219 4.26 1.35 10.73
CA VAL A 219 3.70 2.47 11.50
C VAL A 219 2.18 2.37 11.53
N TRP A 220 1.55 2.10 10.38
CA TRP A 220 0.10 1.96 10.24
C TRP A 220 -0.51 0.95 11.21
N ILE A 221 0.08 -0.26 11.32
CA ILE A 221 -0.41 -1.30 12.25
C ILE A 221 -0.28 -0.87 13.71
N THR A 222 0.78 -0.13 14.06
CA THR A 222 1.02 0.37 15.43
C THR A 222 0.39 1.73 15.74
N ALA A 223 -0.18 2.43 14.77
CA ALA A 223 -0.83 3.73 14.95
C ALA A 223 -1.96 3.76 16.01
N PRO A 224 -2.71 2.66 16.28
CA PRO A 224 -3.67 2.64 17.39
C PRO A 224 -3.06 2.71 18.81
N LEU A 225 -1.74 2.60 18.96
CA LEU A 225 -1.06 2.43 20.25
C LEU A 225 -0.42 3.75 20.71
N ALA A 226 -1.09 4.48 21.61
CA ALA A 226 -0.66 5.80 22.07
C ALA A 226 0.79 5.83 22.60
N ILE A 227 1.15 4.84 23.43
CA ILE A 227 2.50 4.63 23.97
C ILE A 227 3.57 4.63 22.88
N ASN A 228 3.30 3.95 21.76
CA ASN A 228 4.28 3.76 20.71
C ASN A 228 4.40 4.95 19.76
N ALA A 229 3.46 5.91 19.82
CA ALA A 229 3.30 6.94 18.81
C ALA A 229 4.50 7.90 18.69
N PRO A 230 5.08 8.49 19.77
CA PRO A 230 6.23 9.41 19.60
C PRO A 230 7.47 8.70 19.04
N LEU A 231 7.76 7.48 19.50
CA LEU A 231 8.89 6.70 18.97
C LEU A 231 8.63 6.24 17.53
N ASN A 232 7.38 5.93 17.17
CA ASN A 232 7.00 5.60 15.80
C ASN A 232 7.18 6.80 14.87
N ASP A 233 6.70 8.00 15.26
CA ASP A 233 6.83 9.24 14.48
C ASP A 233 8.31 9.61 14.27
N PHE A 234 9.12 9.53 15.33
CA PHE A 234 10.56 9.80 15.26
C PHE A 234 11.31 8.82 14.35
N LEU A 235 11.09 7.51 14.53
CA LEU A 235 11.72 6.48 13.69
C LEU A 235 11.21 6.51 12.24
N LEU A 236 9.93 6.85 12.02
CA LEU A 236 9.38 7.06 10.69
C LEU A 236 10.11 8.20 9.99
N MET A 237 10.18 9.39 10.60
CA MET A 237 10.86 10.53 9.99
C MET A 237 12.31 10.21 9.63
N ARG A 238 13.04 9.51 10.51
CA ARG A 238 14.39 8.99 10.17
C ARG A 238 14.36 8.06 8.96
N GLN A 239 13.48 7.06 8.93
CA GLN A 239 13.37 6.11 7.82
C GLN A 239 12.94 6.78 6.49
N LEU A 240 12.16 7.86 6.52
CA LEU A 240 11.80 8.65 5.34
C LEU A 240 12.98 9.46 4.80
N LEU A 241 13.80 10.02 5.69
CA LEU A 241 14.94 10.87 5.34
C LEU A 241 16.18 10.06 4.92
N GLU A 242 16.33 8.85 5.43
CA GLU A 242 17.33 7.87 4.99
C GLU A 242 16.82 6.99 3.80
N TYR A 243 15.66 7.30 3.20
CA TYR A 243 15.05 6.47 2.14
C TYR A 243 15.77 6.63 0.78
N PRO A 244 16.12 5.54 0.06
CA PRO A 244 16.99 5.62 -1.13
C PRO A 244 16.43 6.40 -2.34
N ASP A 245 15.11 6.41 -2.56
CA ASP A 245 14.50 7.22 -3.62
C ASP A 245 14.28 8.65 -3.10
N VAL A 246 15.09 9.58 -3.59
CA VAL A 246 15.08 11.00 -3.18
C VAL A 246 13.73 11.68 -3.45
N ASN A 247 12.99 11.29 -4.50
CA ASN A 247 11.67 11.87 -4.79
C ASN A 247 10.64 11.36 -3.78
N ILE A 248 10.64 10.05 -3.50
CA ILE A 248 9.76 9.47 -2.48
C ILE A 248 10.12 10.04 -1.11
N SER A 249 11.39 10.08 -0.73
CA SER A 249 11.88 10.70 0.50
C SER A 249 11.38 12.15 0.66
N SER A 250 11.64 13.00 -0.33
CA SER A 250 11.28 14.42 -0.34
C SER A 250 9.76 14.64 -0.26
N VAL A 251 8.95 13.86 -0.97
CA VAL A 251 7.48 13.99 -0.95
C VAL A 251 6.89 13.43 0.34
N THR A 252 7.33 12.25 0.79
CA THR A 252 6.74 11.56 1.95
C THR A 252 7.16 12.17 3.27
N SER A 253 8.43 12.59 3.45
CA SER A 253 8.86 13.33 4.64
C SER A 253 8.13 14.66 4.79
N LYS A 254 7.97 15.43 3.70
CA LYS A 254 7.18 16.67 3.71
C LYS A 254 5.70 16.44 4.04
N LYS A 255 5.09 15.35 3.55
CA LYS A 255 3.67 15.07 3.77
C LYS A 255 3.38 14.48 5.14
N LEU A 256 4.19 13.53 5.61
CA LEU A 256 4.03 12.87 6.90
C LEU A 256 4.53 13.74 8.06
N GLY A 257 5.53 14.60 7.81
CA GLY A 257 6.01 15.62 8.75
C GLY A 257 4.95 16.64 9.21
N LEU A 258 3.79 16.71 8.53
CA LEU A 258 2.64 17.53 8.95
C LEU A 258 1.76 16.88 10.03
N HIS A 259 1.96 15.59 10.33
CA HIS A 259 1.11 14.79 11.22
C HIS A 259 1.82 14.33 12.51
N LEU A 260 3.02 14.86 12.81
CA LEU A 260 3.89 14.52 13.95
C LEU A 260 3.36 15.03 15.32
N CYS A 261 2.08 14.87 15.58
CA CYS A 261 1.43 15.44 16.77
C CYS A 261 1.99 14.84 18.06
N TYR A 262 2.47 13.59 18.03
CA TYR A 262 3.05 12.90 19.20
C TYR A 262 4.51 13.32 19.49
N ILE A 263 5.13 14.13 18.63
CA ILE A 263 6.42 14.79 18.87
C ILE A 263 6.22 16.16 19.56
N SER A 264 4.99 16.56 19.87
CA SER A 264 4.72 17.75 20.69
C SER A 264 5.25 17.59 22.12
N GLU A 265 5.67 18.71 22.71
CA GLU A 265 6.19 18.75 24.09
C GLU A 265 5.25 18.08 25.09
N GLU A 266 3.94 18.26 24.93
CA GLU A 266 2.91 17.65 25.78
C GLU A 266 2.81 16.12 25.62
N LEU A 267 2.98 15.58 24.40
CA LEU A 267 2.67 14.16 24.09
C LEU A 267 3.90 13.25 23.96
N VAL A 268 5.11 13.79 23.78
CA VAL A 268 6.33 12.96 23.65
C VAL A 268 6.58 12.07 24.89
N ALA A 269 6.11 12.50 26.06
CA ALA A 269 6.17 11.75 27.31
C ALA A 269 5.48 10.36 27.26
N LEU A 270 4.56 10.12 26.32
CA LEU A 270 3.97 8.79 26.08
C LEU A 270 5.05 7.71 25.87
N ALA A 271 6.21 8.07 25.30
CA ALA A 271 7.31 7.15 25.03
C ALA A 271 8.07 6.68 26.29
N LEU A 272 7.89 7.33 27.46
CA LEU A 272 8.39 6.80 28.75
C LEU A 272 7.74 5.45 29.11
N PHE A 273 6.54 5.19 28.57
CA PHE A 273 5.81 3.93 28.72
C PHE A 273 6.14 2.88 27.63
N ASP A 274 6.98 3.22 26.64
CA ASP A 274 7.37 2.30 25.58
C ASP A 274 8.59 1.48 26.03
N SER A 275 8.48 0.15 26.01
CA SER A 275 9.59 -0.77 26.34
C SER A 275 10.67 -0.82 25.25
N ARG A 276 10.45 -0.19 24.09
CA ARG A 276 11.44 -0.01 23.02
C ARG A 276 12.38 1.18 23.28
N VAL A 277 12.07 2.06 24.23
CA VAL A 277 12.92 3.21 24.61
C VAL A 277 13.91 2.78 25.71
N PRO A 278 15.24 2.88 25.48
CA PRO A 278 16.24 2.49 26.47
C PRO A 278 16.15 3.30 27.77
N ALA A 279 16.54 2.70 28.91
CA ALA A 279 16.55 3.36 30.21
C ALA A 279 17.36 4.68 30.21
N GLU A 280 18.51 4.73 29.54
CA GLU A 280 19.30 5.96 29.40
C GLU A 280 18.55 7.06 28.62
N THR A 281 17.80 6.70 27.57
CA THR A 281 16.94 7.66 26.86
C THR A 281 15.81 8.14 27.76
N LYS A 282 15.22 7.28 28.60
CA LYS A 282 14.21 7.70 29.59
C LYS A 282 14.79 8.67 30.63
N LYS A 283 16.01 8.44 31.14
CA LYS A 283 16.72 9.38 32.02
C LYS A 283 16.97 10.73 31.35
N LEU A 284 17.44 10.73 30.09
CA LEU A 284 17.66 11.96 29.33
C LEU A 284 16.35 12.71 29.05
N MET A 285 15.25 12.01 28.77
CA MET A 285 13.92 12.62 28.65
C MET A 285 13.48 13.28 29.97
N LEU A 286 13.65 12.61 31.12
CA LEU A 286 13.30 13.19 32.42
C LEU A 286 14.14 14.43 32.76
N ALA A 287 15.47 14.38 32.56
CA ALA A 287 16.32 15.56 32.73
C ALA A 287 15.94 16.69 31.77
N ALA A 288 15.46 16.36 30.56
CA ALA A 288 14.93 17.35 29.63
C ALA A 288 13.59 17.97 30.11
N MET A 289 12.77 17.21 30.86
CA MET A 289 11.50 17.67 31.44
C MET A 289 11.67 18.64 32.62
N GLU A 290 12.86 18.78 33.19
CA GLU A 290 13.16 19.80 34.20
C GLU A 290 13.50 21.18 33.59
N ASN A 291 13.78 21.24 32.28
CA ASN A 291 14.11 22.49 31.61
C ASN A 291 12.89 23.41 31.43
N ALA A 292 13.15 24.72 31.51
CA ALA A 292 12.18 25.77 31.22
C ALA A 292 11.53 25.58 29.83
N ALA A 293 10.22 25.77 29.77
CA ALA A 293 9.40 25.52 28.59
C ALA A 293 8.69 26.80 28.12
N PRO A 294 8.29 26.91 26.84
CA PRO A 294 7.45 28.00 26.36
C PRO A 294 6.07 27.98 27.04
N GLU A 295 5.52 29.14 27.39
CA GLU A 295 4.18 29.24 28.02
C GLU A 295 3.06 28.69 27.14
N HIS A 296 3.21 28.78 25.81
CA HIS A 296 2.21 28.42 24.81
C HIS A 296 2.83 27.53 23.70
N PRO A 297 3.07 26.24 23.97
CA PRO A 297 3.67 25.33 22.99
C PRO A 297 2.71 25.03 21.81
N PRO A 298 3.24 24.86 20.58
CA PRO A 298 2.41 24.58 19.42
C PRO A 298 1.90 23.13 19.44
N LYS A 299 0.58 22.94 19.65
CA LYS A 299 -0.12 21.63 19.67
C LYS A 299 0.10 20.75 18.43
N ARG A 300 0.52 21.34 17.30
CA ARG A 300 1.03 20.65 16.11
C ARG A 300 2.41 21.25 15.76
N PRO A 301 3.52 20.70 16.29
CA PRO A 301 4.85 21.28 16.09
C PRO A 301 5.30 21.08 14.65
N ARG A 302 5.77 22.16 14.00
CA ARG A 302 6.45 22.05 12.69
C ARG A 302 7.93 21.76 12.92
N VAL A 303 8.22 20.52 13.29
CA VAL A 303 9.60 20.06 13.57
C VAL A 303 10.45 20.12 12.31
N GLU A 304 11.67 20.64 12.42
CA GLU A 304 12.63 20.63 11.31
C GLU A 304 13.17 19.23 11.02
N THR A 305 13.46 18.97 9.74
CA THR A 305 14.18 17.79 9.25
C THR A 305 15.48 17.50 10.03
N SER A 306 16.19 18.57 10.42
CA SER A 306 17.46 18.56 11.14
C SER A 306 17.39 17.79 12.47
N ALA A 307 16.25 17.85 13.17
CA ALA A 307 16.01 17.21 14.47
C ALA A 307 15.99 15.67 14.38
N PHE A 308 15.65 15.10 13.22
CA PHE A 308 15.62 13.64 13.03
C PHE A 308 16.97 13.09 12.55
N THR A 309 17.75 13.90 11.82
CA THR A 309 19.06 13.51 11.27
C THR A 309 20.22 13.65 12.26
N ASN A 310 20.01 14.30 13.41
CA ASN A 310 21.05 14.51 14.41
C ASN A 310 21.29 13.25 15.28
N SER A 311 22.21 13.36 16.24
CA SER A 311 22.57 12.30 17.18
C SER A 311 21.68 12.24 18.44
N LYS A 312 20.73 13.17 18.59
CA LYS A 312 19.79 13.21 19.73
C LYS A 312 18.62 12.25 19.49
N GLY A 313 18.01 11.80 20.56
CA GLY A 313 16.83 10.94 20.58
C GLY A 313 15.53 11.74 20.75
N LEU A 314 14.64 11.21 21.60
CA LEU A 314 13.35 11.83 21.92
C LEU A 314 13.46 12.95 22.97
N GLU A 315 14.55 12.98 23.74
CA GLU A 315 14.80 13.98 24.79
C GLU A 315 14.83 15.41 24.25
N GLN A 316 15.20 15.62 22.98
CA GLN A 316 15.25 16.95 22.35
C GLN A 316 13.87 17.61 22.15
N PHE A 317 12.78 16.87 22.35
CA PHE A 317 11.39 17.36 22.27
C PHE A 317 10.72 17.47 23.66
N CYS A 318 11.43 17.07 24.72
CA CYS A 318 10.92 17.08 26.09
C CYS A 318 11.23 18.43 26.78
N THR A 319 10.25 18.95 27.53
CA THR A 319 10.35 20.20 28.31
C THR A 319 9.48 20.08 29.56
N ALA A 320 9.43 21.08 30.44
CA ALA A 320 8.46 21.12 31.54
C ALA A 320 6.98 21.01 31.08
N ASN A 321 6.65 21.29 29.81
CA ASN A 321 5.31 21.05 29.26
C ASN A 321 4.97 19.56 29.12
N SER A 322 5.95 18.66 29.07
CA SER A 322 5.71 17.21 29.04
C SER A 322 5.07 16.68 30.34
N MET A 323 5.22 17.41 31.45
CA MET A 323 4.47 17.13 32.69
C MET A 323 2.97 17.42 32.58
N THR A 324 2.52 18.14 31.53
CA THR A 324 1.10 18.44 31.31
C THR A 324 0.29 17.17 31.01
N MET A 325 0.86 16.18 30.30
CA MET A 325 0.21 14.87 30.11
C MET A 325 -0.09 14.18 31.44
N PHE A 326 0.89 14.11 32.34
CA PHE A 326 0.71 13.45 33.65
C PHE A 326 -0.32 14.19 34.51
N ARG A 327 -0.31 15.53 34.49
CA ARG A 327 -1.32 16.37 35.16
C ARG A 327 -2.74 16.15 34.61
N LEU A 328 -2.91 16.15 33.28
CA LEU A 328 -4.22 15.97 32.63
C LEU A 328 -4.78 14.55 32.78
N LEU A 329 -3.92 13.53 32.75
CA LEU A 329 -4.29 12.12 32.92
C LEU A 329 -4.31 11.67 34.41
N GLN A 330 -4.07 12.59 35.35
CA GLN A 330 -4.04 12.35 36.81
C GLN A 330 -3.11 11.19 37.23
N LEU A 331 -1.97 11.08 36.55
CA LEU A 331 -1.00 10.00 36.75
C LEU A 331 -0.08 10.31 37.94
N GLN A 332 0.13 9.31 38.80
CA GLN A 332 1.17 9.38 39.83
C GLN A 332 2.56 9.35 39.17
N THR A 333 3.47 10.21 39.63
CA THR A 333 4.81 10.40 39.04
C THR A 333 5.95 9.99 39.98
N SER A 334 5.64 9.39 41.13
CA SER A 334 6.60 8.90 42.13
C SER A 334 7.63 7.91 41.61
N PHE A 335 7.31 7.16 40.54
CA PHE A 335 8.29 6.29 39.88
C PHE A 335 9.43 7.06 39.19
N MET A 336 9.24 8.33 38.82
CA MET A 336 10.22 9.08 38.02
C MET A 336 11.53 9.36 38.77
N SER A 337 11.52 9.39 40.10
CA SER A 337 12.73 9.50 40.92
C SER A 337 13.47 8.18 41.12
N LYS A 338 12.91 7.05 40.64
CA LYS A 338 13.57 5.74 40.61
C LYS A 338 14.25 5.51 39.27
N ASN A 339 15.20 4.58 39.21
CA ASN A 339 15.90 4.23 37.98
C ASN A 339 14.92 3.64 36.95
N PRO A 340 14.91 4.08 35.68
CA PRO A 340 14.00 3.53 34.67
C PRO A 340 14.13 2.03 34.37
N SER A 341 15.17 1.37 34.90
CA SER A 341 15.32 -0.10 34.89
C SER A 341 14.47 -0.82 35.94
N GLU A 342 14.01 -0.12 36.98
CA GLU A 342 13.24 -0.66 38.13
C GLU A 342 11.72 -0.43 37.96
N TRP A 343 11.31 0.37 36.97
CA TRP A 343 9.92 0.82 36.81
C TRP A 343 8.92 -0.30 36.55
N ASP A 344 9.30 -1.39 35.88
CA ASP A 344 8.39 -2.50 35.61
C ASP A 344 7.93 -3.22 36.91
N GLU A 345 8.63 -3.04 38.03
CA GLU A 345 8.22 -3.52 39.36
C GLU A 345 7.51 -2.46 40.22
N ASP A 346 7.42 -1.20 39.76
CA ASP A 346 6.80 -0.11 40.52
C ASP A 346 5.28 -0.04 40.32
N GLU A 347 4.52 -0.11 41.41
CA GLU A 347 3.05 -0.08 41.38
C GLU A 347 2.48 1.20 40.75
N THR A 348 3.14 2.35 40.94
CA THR A 348 2.68 3.64 40.41
C THR A 348 2.96 3.76 38.92
N TYR A 349 4.09 3.23 38.44
CA TYR A 349 4.34 3.02 37.02
C TYR A 349 3.34 2.04 36.41
N GLN A 350 3.10 0.88 37.02
CA GLN A 350 2.15 -0.12 36.52
C GLN A 350 0.69 0.36 36.56
N CYS A 351 0.34 1.28 37.46
CA CYS A 351 -0.94 2.00 37.43
C CYS A 351 -0.99 2.95 36.23
N ALA A 352 -0.01 3.85 36.08
CA ALA A 352 0.03 4.80 34.98
C ALA A 352 0.10 4.11 33.59
N LEU A 353 0.89 3.05 33.47
CA LEU A 353 1.01 2.24 32.26
C LEU A 353 -0.32 1.60 31.84
N ARG A 354 -1.17 1.19 32.80
CA ARG A 354 -2.54 0.70 32.50
C ARG A 354 -3.43 1.81 31.94
N THR A 355 -3.42 3.00 32.56
CA THR A 355 -4.16 4.17 32.06
C THR A 355 -3.71 4.57 30.65
N VAL A 356 -2.41 4.65 30.41
CA VAL A 356 -1.84 5.06 29.11
C VAL A 356 -2.05 3.99 28.03
N LYS A 357 -2.05 2.69 28.39
CA LYS A 357 -2.47 1.59 27.47
C LYS A 357 -3.96 1.69 27.06
N GLY A 358 -4.80 2.31 27.89
CA GLY A 358 -6.23 2.51 27.62
C GLY A 358 -6.55 3.69 26.70
N LEU A 359 -5.58 4.54 26.35
CA LEU A 359 -5.82 5.74 25.55
C LEU A 359 -6.16 5.39 24.10
N ALA A 360 -7.38 5.75 23.67
CA ALA A 360 -7.81 5.62 22.29
C ALA A 360 -7.08 6.63 21.39
N VAL A 361 -6.26 6.15 20.45
CA VAL A 361 -5.70 6.99 19.37
C VAL A 361 -6.79 7.31 18.35
N VAL A 362 -7.58 8.34 18.65
CA VAL A 362 -8.71 8.79 17.81
C VAL A 362 -8.24 9.64 16.62
N ASN A 363 -7.24 10.52 16.79
CA ASN A 363 -6.90 11.57 15.82
C ASN A 363 -6.72 11.03 14.39
N ASP A 364 -5.80 10.10 14.18
CA ASP A 364 -5.51 9.55 12.86
C ASP A 364 -6.72 8.77 12.29
N ARG A 365 -7.52 8.13 13.15
CA ARG A 365 -8.75 7.43 12.72
C ARG A 365 -9.81 8.43 12.25
N ALA A 366 -9.94 9.57 12.92
CA ALA A 366 -10.83 10.66 12.56
C ALA A 366 -10.36 11.37 11.27
N GLU A 367 -9.10 11.83 11.19
CA GLU A 367 -8.57 12.50 9.99
C GLU A 367 -8.69 11.61 8.74
N ARG A 368 -8.40 10.30 8.85
CA ARG A 368 -8.58 9.34 7.74
C ARG A 368 -10.05 9.05 7.42
N GLY A 369 -10.93 9.01 8.43
CA GLY A 369 -12.37 8.85 8.23
C GLY A 369 -12.99 10.04 7.49
N VAL A 370 -12.60 11.26 7.87
CA VAL A 370 -12.98 12.52 7.20
C VAL A 370 -12.46 12.57 5.77
N ALA A 371 -11.18 12.23 5.53
CA ALA A 371 -10.64 12.17 4.17
C ALA A 371 -11.35 11.12 3.30
N LEU A 372 -11.63 9.93 3.85
CA LEU A 372 -12.31 8.86 3.14
C LEU A 372 -13.74 9.25 2.73
N ILE A 373 -14.53 9.83 3.64
CA ILE A 373 -15.89 10.27 3.31
C ILE A 373 -15.85 11.45 2.31
N GLN A 374 -14.95 12.42 2.46
CA GLN A 374 -14.78 13.51 1.49
C GLN A 374 -14.45 13.01 0.08
N ASP A 375 -13.55 12.03 -0.08
CA ASP A 375 -13.18 11.46 -1.39
C ASP A 375 -14.15 10.38 -1.91
N TYR A 376 -15.10 9.94 -1.09
CA TYR A 376 -16.21 9.08 -1.49
C TYR A 376 -17.40 9.91 -1.97
N ASN A 377 -17.78 10.94 -1.20
CA ASN A 377 -18.87 11.87 -1.51
C ASN A 377 -18.71 12.47 -2.91
N LYS A 378 -17.51 13.01 -3.23
CA LYS A 378 -17.14 13.58 -4.55
C LYS A 378 -17.38 12.65 -5.76
N LYS A 379 -17.57 11.35 -5.54
CA LYS A 379 -17.83 10.33 -6.57
C LYS A 379 -19.31 9.93 -6.68
N LEU A 380 -20.10 10.16 -5.63
CA LEU A 380 -21.53 9.85 -5.57
C LEU A 380 -22.38 11.03 -6.00
N THR A 381 -22.18 12.20 -5.39
CA THR A 381 -22.91 13.42 -5.74
C THR A 381 -22.05 14.66 -5.46
N LYS A 382 -22.45 15.78 -6.07
CA LYS A 382 -21.93 17.13 -5.77
C LYS A 382 -22.99 18.01 -5.10
N ASP A 383 -24.18 17.46 -4.89
CA ASP A 383 -25.30 18.12 -4.25
C ASP A 383 -25.27 17.88 -2.73
N GLU A 384 -25.51 18.93 -1.96
CA GLU A 384 -25.32 18.90 -0.50
C GLU A 384 -26.57 18.43 0.25
N GLU A 385 -27.78 18.60 -0.31
CA GLU A 385 -29.01 18.04 0.25
C GLU A 385 -29.04 16.51 0.10
N GLN A 386 -28.70 16.01 -1.09
CA GLN A 386 -28.54 14.58 -1.35
C GLN A 386 -27.48 13.94 -0.45
N LEU A 387 -26.39 14.66 -0.17
CA LEU A 387 -25.37 14.20 0.77
C LEU A 387 -25.92 14.12 2.20
N GLN A 388 -26.62 15.14 2.69
CA GLN A 388 -27.19 15.13 4.03
C GLN A 388 -28.24 14.03 4.22
N PHE A 389 -29.11 13.83 3.22
CA PHE A 389 -30.06 12.70 3.22
C PHE A 389 -29.33 11.35 3.28
N MET A 390 -28.28 11.16 2.47
CA MET A 390 -27.46 9.95 2.48
C MET A 390 -26.76 9.71 3.83
N LEU A 391 -26.25 10.76 4.47
CA LEU A 391 -25.62 10.66 5.79
C LEU A 391 -26.62 10.24 6.88
N HIS A 392 -27.87 10.71 6.83
CA HIS A 392 -28.93 10.22 7.70
C HIS A 392 -29.24 8.73 7.46
N VAL A 393 -29.36 8.29 6.21
CA VAL A 393 -29.59 6.88 5.86
C VAL A 393 -28.42 5.98 6.33
N VAL A 394 -27.17 6.43 6.15
CA VAL A 394 -25.98 5.69 6.63
C VAL A 394 -25.89 5.67 8.16
N SER A 395 -26.31 6.75 8.83
CA SER A 395 -26.38 6.82 10.30
C SER A 395 -27.39 5.80 10.84
N GLU A 396 -28.61 5.80 10.30
CA GLU A 396 -29.66 4.85 10.70
C GLU A 396 -29.28 3.40 10.37
N HIS A 397 -28.68 3.13 9.20
CA HIS A 397 -28.15 1.81 8.89
C HIS A 397 -27.09 1.36 9.91
N ARG A 398 -26.21 2.25 10.40
CA ARG A 398 -25.24 1.90 11.45
C ARG A 398 -25.86 1.74 12.84
N ARG A 399 -26.98 2.42 13.11
CA ARG A 399 -27.77 2.25 14.34
C ARG A 399 -28.49 0.90 14.38
N LEU A 400 -28.97 0.43 13.23
CA LEU A 400 -29.63 -0.87 13.05
C LEU A 400 -28.63 -2.03 12.93
N PHE A 401 -27.50 -1.81 12.26
CA PHE A 401 -26.45 -2.81 12.00
C PHE A 401 -25.08 -2.29 12.49
N PRO A 402 -24.82 -2.35 13.82
CA PRO A 402 -23.58 -1.80 14.41
C PRO A 402 -22.32 -2.63 14.05
N ASP A 403 -22.48 -3.93 13.83
CA ASP A 403 -21.37 -4.82 13.51
C ASP A 403 -21.17 -5.01 12.00
N CYS A 404 -19.98 -4.68 11.50
CA CYS A 404 -19.53 -4.97 10.13
C CYS A 404 -19.21 -6.47 9.88
N ASN A 405 -19.82 -7.39 10.62
CA ASN A 405 -19.60 -8.83 10.48
C ASN A 405 -20.47 -9.43 9.36
N LYS A 406 -20.11 -10.61 8.85
CA LYS A 406 -20.79 -11.23 7.70
C LYS A 406 -22.29 -11.48 7.97
N SER A 407 -22.65 -11.84 9.19
CA SER A 407 -24.03 -12.01 9.64
C SER A 407 -24.83 -10.71 9.60
N GLY A 408 -24.28 -9.58 10.08
CA GLY A 408 -24.90 -8.26 10.00
C GLY A 408 -25.13 -7.80 8.56
N LEU A 409 -24.15 -8.01 7.67
CA LEU A 409 -24.34 -7.75 6.23
C LEU A 409 -25.44 -8.62 5.62
N MET A 410 -25.51 -9.91 5.96
CA MET A 410 -26.55 -10.81 5.43
C MET A 410 -27.95 -10.48 6.00
N MET A 411 -28.06 -9.97 7.23
CA MET A 411 -29.30 -9.41 7.76
C MET A 411 -29.72 -8.13 7.01
N ALA A 412 -28.81 -7.18 6.78
CA ALA A 412 -29.10 -5.97 6.02
C ALA A 412 -29.54 -6.27 4.56
N MET A 413 -28.95 -7.29 3.93
CA MET A 413 -29.35 -7.74 2.59
C MET A 413 -30.65 -8.55 2.53
N SER A 414 -31.16 -9.07 3.66
CA SER A 414 -32.44 -9.81 3.74
C SER A 414 -33.60 -8.96 4.29
N SER A 415 -33.29 -7.77 4.82
CA SER A 415 -34.27 -6.79 5.32
C SER A 415 -34.59 -5.68 4.32
N THR A 416 -34.18 -5.83 3.05
CA THR A 416 -34.69 -5.01 1.95
C THR A 416 -36.20 -5.25 1.81
N PRO A 417 -37.05 -4.23 1.99
CA PRO A 417 -38.49 -4.42 1.81
C PRO A 417 -38.76 -4.73 0.34
N THR A 418 -39.48 -5.83 0.10
CA THR A 418 -40.16 -6.04 -1.19
C THR A 418 -41.18 -4.92 -1.34
N THR A 419 -40.93 -4.01 -2.30
CA THR A 419 -41.88 -2.96 -2.64
C THR A 419 -43.18 -3.58 -3.16
N PRO A 420 -44.35 -3.07 -2.75
CA PRO A 420 -45.63 -3.40 -3.38
C PRO A 420 -45.71 -2.88 -4.81
#